data_AF-A0A8S2XW29-F1
#
_entry.id   AF-A0A8S2XW29-F1
#
_cell.length_a   1.000
_cell.length_b   1.000
_cell.length_c   1.000
_cell.angle_alpha   90.00
_cell.angle_beta   90.00
_cell.angle_gamma   90.00
#
_symmetry.space_group_name_H-M   'P 1'
#
loop_
_entity.id
_entity.type
_entity.pdbx_description
1 polymer ?
#
loop_
_entity_poly.entity_id
_entity_poly.type
_entity_poly.pdbx_seq_one_letter_code
_entity_poly.pdbx_strand_id
1 'polypeptide(L)'
;ALNRDSLDLIERCIFLVCLDQADITDLDEEDDLVNFNTTVKRDFVSLGEQILHGGKTMLNASNRWYDKTMQFIIGTDGAFGLNYEHSPAEAIAIIQLIEHLFKYIDEKARERFHRSKSLCELPVPHRLKWNLNQFLRQNISLSKEQLQNAIHDFDLYILEFTDYGKEFPKKHNMSPDAFIQMCLQFTYFKMYNKLVSTYESASTRRFHFGRVDNIRANTPEALKWARAMVDESGNISAAEKLRLFRQAMQAQTDLMIQ
;
A
#
# COMPACT_ATOMS: atom_id res chain seq x y z
N ALA A 1 -5.57 -27.95 -23.40
CA ALA A 1 -6.95 -27.78 -22.90
C ALA A 1 -6.90 -27.44 -21.42
N LEU A 2 -6.72 -28.41 -20.52
CA LEU A 2 -6.81 -28.20 -19.06
C LEU A 2 -6.17 -26.92 -18.50
N ASN A 3 -4.86 -26.70 -18.68
CA ASN A 3 -4.18 -25.52 -18.11
C ASN A 3 -4.75 -24.21 -18.67
N ARG A 4 -5.03 -24.17 -19.97
CA ARG A 4 -5.60 -23.00 -20.64
C ARG A 4 -7.02 -22.73 -20.13
N ASP A 5 -7.81 -23.77 -19.92
CA ASP A 5 -9.19 -23.62 -19.45
C ASP A 5 -9.19 -23.13 -17.97
N SER A 6 -8.22 -23.57 -17.16
CA SER A 6 -7.98 -23.01 -15.81
C SER A 6 -7.54 -21.54 -15.85
N LEU A 7 -6.62 -21.17 -16.76
CA LEU A 7 -6.16 -19.79 -16.95
C LEU A 7 -7.31 -18.87 -17.35
N ASP A 8 -8.10 -19.28 -18.35
CA ASP A 8 -9.25 -18.53 -18.85
C ASP A 8 -10.28 -18.24 -17.75
N LEU A 9 -10.50 -19.20 -16.83
CA LEU A 9 -11.39 -18.98 -15.68
C LEU A 9 -10.82 -17.95 -14.69
N ILE A 10 -9.50 -17.90 -14.48
CA ILE A 10 -8.85 -16.90 -13.61
C ILE A 10 -8.90 -15.52 -14.27
N GLU A 11 -8.59 -15.45 -15.57
CA GLU A 11 -8.65 -14.21 -16.34
C GLU A 11 -10.05 -13.60 -16.34
N ARG A 12 -11.10 -14.43 -16.50
CA ARG A 12 -12.50 -13.98 -16.57
C ARG A 12 -13.22 -13.89 -15.22
N CYS A 13 -12.63 -14.34 -14.11
CA CYS A 13 -13.27 -14.20 -12.80
C CYS A 13 -13.46 -12.72 -12.42
N ILE A 14 -14.36 -12.41 -11.49
CA ILE A 14 -14.61 -11.00 -11.11
C ILE A 14 -13.42 -10.45 -10.31
N PHE A 15 -13.00 -11.18 -9.29
CA PHE A 15 -11.84 -10.90 -8.44
C PHE A 15 -11.38 -12.20 -7.78
N LEU A 16 -10.22 -12.15 -7.11
CA LEU A 16 -9.74 -13.27 -6.30
C LEU A 16 -9.96 -13.01 -4.81
N VAL A 17 -10.19 -14.09 -4.07
CA VAL A 17 -10.14 -14.13 -2.61
C VAL A 17 -9.05 -15.09 -2.20
N CYS A 18 -8.00 -14.57 -1.59
CA CYS A 18 -6.85 -15.31 -1.09
C CYS A 18 -7.07 -15.60 0.40
N LEU A 19 -7.32 -16.87 0.73
CA LEU A 19 -7.45 -17.32 2.11
C LEU A 19 -6.06 -17.71 2.62
N ASP A 20 -5.45 -16.82 3.38
CA ASP A 20 -4.06 -16.91 3.82
C ASP A 20 -3.92 -17.62 5.16
N GLN A 21 -2.80 -18.32 5.33
CA GLN A 21 -2.40 -18.89 6.61
C GLN A 21 -1.71 -17.82 7.46
N ALA A 22 -1.86 -17.92 8.78
CA ALA A 22 -1.14 -17.08 9.73
C ALA A 22 0.37 -17.30 9.58
N ASP A 23 1.13 -16.20 9.47
CA ASP A 23 2.58 -16.24 9.51
C ASP A 23 3.01 -16.18 10.98
N ILE A 24 3.62 -17.25 11.49
CA ILE A 24 3.96 -17.41 12.92
C ILE A 24 5.42 -16.99 13.20
N THR A 25 6.15 -16.47 12.21
CA THR A 25 7.58 -16.22 12.35
C THR A 25 7.98 -14.89 12.98
N ASP A 26 7.04 -13.97 13.25
CA ASP A 26 7.32 -12.77 14.05
C ASP A 26 7.27 -13.07 15.56
N LEU A 27 7.76 -14.26 15.94
CA LEU A 27 8.19 -14.54 17.29
C LEU A 27 9.62 -13.99 17.37
N ASP A 28 9.78 -12.78 17.90
CA ASP A 28 11.08 -12.40 18.45
C ASP A 28 11.47 -13.49 19.46
N GLU A 29 12.51 -14.27 19.16
CA GLU A 29 12.94 -15.43 19.96
C GLU A 29 13.42 -15.07 21.38
N GLU A 30 13.32 -13.81 21.82
CA GLU A 30 13.79 -13.38 23.14
C GLU A 30 12.72 -12.87 24.13
N ASP A 31 11.50 -12.48 23.74
CA ASP A 31 10.57 -11.82 24.70
C ASP A 31 9.21 -12.49 24.99
N ASP A 32 8.67 -13.37 24.13
CA ASP A 32 7.24 -13.77 24.25
C ASP A 32 6.94 -15.27 24.45
N LEU A 33 7.89 -16.07 24.93
CA LEU A 33 7.67 -17.48 25.28
C LEU A 33 6.68 -17.73 26.45
N VAL A 34 6.01 -16.71 26.97
CA VAL A 34 5.19 -16.82 28.20
C VAL A 34 3.69 -16.92 27.95
N ASN A 35 3.13 -16.60 26.77
CA ASN A 35 1.67 -16.59 26.61
C ASN A 35 1.16 -17.24 25.31
N PHE A 36 0.93 -18.56 25.35
CA PHE A 36 0.21 -19.33 24.31
C PHE A 36 -1.29 -18.98 24.16
N ASN A 37 -1.79 -17.91 24.81
CA ASN A 37 -3.20 -17.49 24.79
C ASN A 37 -3.41 -16.00 24.50
N THR A 38 -2.36 -15.27 24.13
CA THR A 38 -2.49 -13.89 23.63
C THR A 38 -2.55 -13.92 22.11
N THR A 39 -3.59 -13.33 21.54
CA THR A 39 -3.65 -12.95 20.12
C THR A 39 -2.41 -12.11 19.83
N VAL A 40 -1.38 -12.71 19.24
CA VAL A 40 -0.14 -12.01 18.88
C VAL A 40 -0.51 -10.94 17.88
N LYS A 41 -0.47 -9.68 18.33
CA LYS A 41 -0.81 -8.54 17.48
C LYS A 41 0.36 -8.32 16.54
N ARG A 42 0.21 -8.79 15.30
CA ARG A 42 1.18 -8.53 14.24
C ARG A 42 1.40 -7.04 14.07
N ASP A 43 2.66 -6.67 13.85
CA ASP A 43 3.01 -5.29 13.55
C ASP A 43 2.50 -4.90 12.15
N PHE A 44 2.45 -3.60 11.87
CA PHE A 44 1.96 -3.15 10.56
C PHE A 44 2.89 -3.56 9.42
N VAL A 45 4.19 -3.68 9.66
CA VAL A 45 5.19 -4.03 8.64
C VAL A 45 4.95 -5.44 8.13
N SER A 46 4.84 -6.43 9.00
CA SER A 46 4.56 -7.82 8.62
C SER A 46 3.22 -7.97 7.89
N LEU A 47 2.20 -7.21 8.31
CA LEU A 47 0.92 -7.13 7.59
C LEU A 47 1.11 -6.54 6.19
N GLY A 48 1.85 -5.43 6.07
CA GLY A 48 2.16 -4.80 4.78
C GLY A 48 2.88 -5.75 3.82
N GLU A 49 3.90 -6.45 4.30
CA GLU A 49 4.63 -7.47 3.54
C GLU A 49 3.74 -8.64 3.10
N GLN A 50 2.83 -9.11 3.97
CA GLN A 50 1.87 -10.15 3.60
C GLN A 50 0.93 -9.70 2.47
N ILE A 51 0.43 -8.47 2.53
CA ILE A 51 -0.47 -7.92 1.51
C ILE A 51 0.28 -7.64 0.19
N LEU A 52 1.52 -7.17 0.26
CA LEU A 52 2.32 -6.85 -0.93
C LEU A 52 2.82 -8.10 -1.67
N HIS A 53 3.48 -9.02 -0.96
CA HIS A 53 4.20 -10.14 -1.57
C HIS A 53 3.97 -11.50 -0.88
N GLY A 54 3.07 -11.58 0.10
CA GLY A 54 2.73 -12.84 0.77
C GLY A 54 3.63 -13.23 1.93
N GLY A 55 4.37 -12.25 2.49
CA GLY A 55 5.13 -12.38 3.73
C GLY A 55 6.55 -12.93 3.55
N LYS A 56 7.34 -12.92 4.63
CA LYS A 56 8.77 -13.32 4.61
C LYS A 56 8.97 -14.82 4.40
N THR A 57 8.05 -15.64 4.90
CA THR A 57 8.19 -17.11 4.88
C THR A 57 7.84 -17.75 3.53
N MET A 58 7.49 -16.95 2.52
CA MET A 58 6.96 -17.41 1.22
C MET A 58 5.67 -18.24 1.33
N LEU A 59 5.10 -18.36 2.53
CA LEU A 59 3.95 -19.22 2.82
C LEU A 59 2.75 -18.83 1.95
N ASN A 60 2.43 -17.54 1.95
CA ASN A 60 1.29 -17.00 1.21
C ASN A 60 1.69 -16.42 -0.16
N ALA A 61 2.98 -16.29 -0.47
CA ALA A 61 3.48 -15.75 -1.73
C ALA A 61 2.99 -16.54 -2.96
N SER A 62 2.78 -17.85 -2.82
CA SER A 62 2.22 -18.71 -3.86
C SER A 62 0.69 -18.73 -3.92
N ASN A 63 0.00 -18.11 -2.95
CA ASN A 63 -1.46 -18.02 -2.87
C ASN A 63 -1.98 -16.75 -3.55
N ARG A 64 -1.43 -16.42 -4.72
CA ARG A 64 -1.65 -15.16 -5.45
C ARG A 64 -1.72 -15.40 -6.95
N TRP A 65 -2.32 -14.46 -7.67
CA TRP A 65 -2.26 -14.33 -9.12
C TRP A 65 -2.13 -12.84 -9.47
N TYR A 66 -0.88 -12.36 -9.58
CA TYR A 66 -0.58 -10.93 -9.70
C TYR A 66 -1.10 -10.25 -10.98
N ASP A 67 -1.42 -11.02 -12.02
CA ASP A 67 -2.08 -10.49 -13.22
C ASP A 67 -3.55 -10.12 -12.98
N LYS A 68 -4.13 -10.54 -11.85
CA LYS A 68 -5.52 -10.22 -11.53
C LYS A 68 -5.60 -8.81 -10.95
N THR A 69 -6.47 -7.99 -11.54
CA THR A 69 -6.71 -6.61 -11.10
C THR A 69 -7.00 -6.47 -9.63
N MET A 70 -7.74 -7.41 -9.00
CA MET A 70 -8.10 -7.33 -7.59
C MET A 70 -8.01 -8.68 -6.91
N GLN A 71 -7.30 -8.70 -5.78
CA GLN A 71 -7.10 -9.86 -4.93
C GLN A 71 -7.35 -9.47 -3.47
N PHE A 72 -8.51 -9.84 -2.92
CA PHE A 72 -8.82 -9.65 -1.51
C PHE A 72 -8.13 -10.72 -0.69
N ILE A 73 -7.33 -10.32 0.29
CA ILE A 73 -6.55 -11.21 1.13
C ILE A 73 -7.23 -11.28 2.50
N ILE A 74 -7.47 -12.49 2.99
CA ILE A 74 -8.10 -12.76 4.29
C ILE A 74 -7.29 -13.85 4.98
N GLY A 75 -6.54 -13.46 6.01
CA GLY A 75 -5.75 -14.34 6.86
C GLY A 75 -6.59 -15.02 7.93
N THR A 76 -6.17 -16.24 8.32
CA THR A 76 -6.79 -16.98 9.44
C THR A 76 -6.58 -16.30 10.80
N ASP A 77 -5.60 -15.41 10.91
CA ASP A 77 -5.29 -14.58 12.09
C ASP A 77 -6.14 -13.30 12.17
N GLY A 78 -7.01 -13.06 11.18
CA GLY A 78 -7.81 -11.83 11.07
C GLY A 78 -7.11 -10.71 10.31
N ALA A 79 -5.89 -10.92 9.80
CA ALA A 79 -5.27 -10.00 8.85
C ALA A 79 -6.11 -9.92 7.58
N PHE A 80 -6.28 -8.74 7.02
CA PHE A 80 -6.95 -8.59 5.74
C PHE A 80 -6.40 -7.41 4.96
N GLY A 81 -6.56 -7.45 3.63
CA GLY A 81 -6.15 -6.37 2.76
C GLY A 81 -6.53 -6.62 1.31
N LEU A 82 -6.04 -5.77 0.44
CA LEU A 82 -6.26 -5.85 -1.01
C LEU A 82 -4.93 -5.64 -1.72
N ASN A 83 -4.58 -6.59 -2.59
CA ASN A 83 -3.54 -6.41 -3.59
C ASN A 83 -4.23 -6.14 -4.93
N TYR A 84 -3.82 -5.08 -5.63
CA TYR A 84 -4.42 -4.71 -6.91
C TYR A 84 -3.33 -4.46 -7.97
N GLU A 85 -3.61 -4.90 -9.19
CA GLU A 85 -2.76 -4.63 -10.35
C GLU A 85 -3.04 -3.19 -10.84
N HIS A 86 -1.98 -2.41 -11.01
CA HIS A 86 -2.07 -0.95 -11.12
C HIS A 86 -2.40 -0.44 -12.54
N SER A 87 -2.20 -1.26 -13.57
CA SER A 87 -2.46 -0.87 -14.96
C SER A 87 -3.87 -0.34 -15.23
N PRO A 88 -4.97 -0.85 -14.63
CA PRO A 88 -6.32 -0.44 -15.03
C PRO A 88 -6.83 0.80 -14.29
N ALA A 89 -6.31 1.09 -13.09
CA ALA A 89 -6.86 2.11 -12.22
C ALA A 89 -5.84 2.71 -11.25
N GLU A 90 -6.14 3.91 -10.76
CA GLU A 90 -5.42 4.59 -9.69
C GLU A 90 -6.02 4.26 -8.32
N ALA A 91 -5.21 4.39 -7.26
CA ALA A 91 -5.60 4.09 -5.89
C ALA A 91 -6.92 4.73 -5.44
N ILE A 92 -7.26 5.93 -5.90
CA ILE A 92 -8.50 6.62 -5.50
C ILE A 92 -9.78 5.84 -5.88
N ALA A 93 -9.78 5.12 -7.00
CA ALA A 93 -10.91 4.29 -7.39
C ALA A 93 -11.03 3.07 -6.46
N ILE A 94 -9.89 2.51 -6.07
CA ILE A 94 -9.80 1.39 -5.14
C ILE A 94 -10.22 1.79 -3.72
N ILE A 95 -9.81 2.97 -3.24
CA ILE A 95 -10.22 3.52 -1.94
C ILE A 95 -11.75 3.68 -1.89
N GLN A 96 -12.37 4.25 -2.92
CA GLN A 96 -13.83 4.40 -2.99
C GLN A 96 -14.55 3.05 -2.93
N LEU A 97 -14.01 2.03 -3.60
CA LEU A 97 -14.53 0.67 -3.51
C LEU A 97 -14.42 0.12 -2.08
N ILE A 98 -13.25 0.25 -1.44
CA ILE A 98 -13.01 -0.24 -0.08
C ILE A 98 -13.94 0.45 0.92
N GLU A 99 -14.09 1.77 0.84
CA GLU A 99 -15.04 2.54 1.67
C GLU A 99 -16.48 2.06 1.50
N HIS A 100 -16.90 1.80 0.25
CA HIS A 100 -18.20 1.24 -0.03
C HIS A 100 -18.38 -0.17 0.56
N LEU A 101 -17.36 -1.03 0.45
CA LEU A 101 -17.38 -2.37 1.01
C LEU A 101 -17.50 -2.34 2.54
N PHE A 102 -16.72 -1.51 3.23
CA PHE A 102 -16.84 -1.37 4.68
C PHE A 102 -18.21 -0.90 5.11
N LYS A 103 -18.75 0.13 4.43
CA LYS A 103 -20.10 0.61 4.69
C LYS A 103 -21.14 -0.50 4.50
N TYR A 104 -21.03 -1.27 3.41
CA TYR A 104 -21.93 -2.38 3.13
C TYR A 104 -21.83 -3.49 4.19
N ILE A 105 -20.62 -3.86 4.62
CA ILE A 105 -20.39 -4.85 5.67
C ILE A 105 -21.02 -4.38 6.98
N ASP A 106 -20.81 -3.12 7.37
CA ASP A 106 -21.38 -2.54 8.59
C ASP A 106 -22.91 -2.50 8.57
N GLU A 107 -23.51 -2.15 7.43
CA GLU A 107 -24.96 -2.16 7.23
C GLU A 107 -25.50 -3.60 7.36
N LYS A 108 -24.87 -4.55 6.69
CA LYS A 108 -25.28 -5.96 6.72
C LYS A 108 -25.02 -6.66 8.05
N ALA A 109 -24.00 -6.27 8.81
CA ALA A 109 -23.77 -6.79 10.15
C ALA A 109 -24.90 -6.42 11.13
N ARG A 110 -25.59 -5.31 10.90
CA ARG A 110 -26.74 -4.86 11.72
C ARG A 110 -28.06 -5.52 11.29
N GLU A 111 -28.14 -6.02 10.07
CA GLU A 111 -29.29 -6.78 9.60
C GLU A 111 -29.32 -8.17 10.26
N ARG A 112 -30.47 -8.57 10.80
CA ARG A 112 -30.66 -9.97 11.20
C ARG A 112 -30.81 -10.81 9.95
N PHE A 113 -29.74 -11.45 9.52
CA PHE A 113 -29.80 -12.46 8.46
C PHE A 113 -30.82 -13.54 8.84
N HIS A 114 -31.95 -13.55 8.15
CA HIS A 114 -32.83 -14.72 8.18
C HIS A 114 -32.16 -15.77 7.30
N ARG A 115 -31.65 -16.85 7.90
CA ARG A 115 -31.23 -18.03 7.16
C ARG A 115 -32.46 -18.62 6.49
N SER A 116 -32.78 -18.13 5.30
CA SER A 116 -33.71 -18.82 4.42
C SER A 116 -33.11 -20.18 4.12
N LYS A 117 -33.90 -21.25 4.30
CA LYS A 117 -33.52 -22.57 3.80
C LYS A 117 -33.23 -22.41 2.32
N SER A 118 -32.03 -22.81 1.89
CA SER A 118 -31.67 -22.75 0.48
C SER A 118 -32.75 -23.46 -0.33
N LEU A 119 -33.32 -22.78 -1.32
CA LEU A 119 -34.40 -23.32 -2.15
C LEU A 119 -33.91 -24.50 -3.02
N CYS A 120 -32.60 -24.62 -3.20
CA CYS A 120 -31.94 -25.69 -3.94
C CYS A 120 -30.56 -25.99 -3.35
N GLU A 121 -30.00 -27.15 -3.70
CA GLU A 121 -28.60 -27.46 -3.43
C GLU A 121 -27.71 -26.58 -4.29
N LEU A 122 -26.71 -25.93 -3.67
CA LEU A 122 -25.73 -25.14 -4.39
C LEU A 122 -24.67 -26.07 -5.02
N PRO A 123 -24.17 -25.77 -6.23
CA PRO A 123 -23.12 -26.57 -6.85
C PRO A 123 -21.82 -26.47 -6.04
N VAL A 124 -21.08 -27.58 -5.98
CA VAL A 124 -19.78 -27.62 -5.31
C VAL A 124 -18.76 -26.77 -6.10
N PRO A 125 -17.97 -25.90 -5.43
CA PRO A 125 -16.91 -25.16 -6.08
C PRO A 125 -15.94 -26.08 -6.85
N HIS A 126 -15.64 -25.73 -8.09
CA HIS A 126 -14.77 -26.53 -8.94
C HIS A 126 -13.29 -26.20 -8.70
N ARG A 127 -12.51 -27.20 -8.27
CA ARG A 127 -11.06 -27.05 -8.13
C ARG A 127 -10.40 -26.97 -9.50
N LEU A 128 -9.79 -25.82 -9.82
CA LEU A 128 -8.93 -25.67 -10.99
C LEU A 128 -7.74 -26.63 -10.91
N LYS A 129 -7.50 -27.35 -12.00
CA LYS A 129 -6.43 -28.36 -12.09
C LYS A 129 -5.36 -27.91 -13.06
N TRP A 130 -4.15 -28.41 -12.84
CA TRP A 130 -2.95 -28.06 -13.60
C TRP A 130 -2.19 -29.34 -13.97
N ASN A 131 -1.80 -29.43 -15.25
CA ASN A 131 -0.85 -30.40 -15.75
C ASN A 131 0.54 -29.78 -15.80
N LEU A 132 1.41 -30.21 -14.89
CA LEU A 132 2.76 -29.67 -14.72
C LEU A 132 3.80 -30.62 -15.31
N ASN A 133 4.34 -30.24 -16.47
CA ASN A 133 5.50 -30.91 -17.06
C ASN A 133 6.81 -30.43 -16.41
N GLN A 134 7.94 -31.05 -16.77
CA GLN A 134 9.25 -30.73 -16.19
C GLN A 134 9.64 -29.26 -16.43
N PHE A 135 9.37 -28.72 -17.62
CA PHE A 135 9.65 -27.33 -17.96
C PHE A 135 8.90 -26.34 -17.05
N LEU A 136 7.59 -26.57 -16.82
CA LEU A 136 6.79 -25.72 -15.92
C LEU A 136 7.27 -25.81 -14.47
N ARG A 137 7.66 -27.01 -14.01
CA ARG A 137 8.22 -27.19 -12.65
C ARG A 137 9.53 -26.43 -12.47
N GLN A 138 10.40 -26.46 -13.49
CA GLN A 138 11.63 -25.68 -13.49
C GLN A 138 11.35 -24.18 -13.43
N ASN A 139 10.40 -23.68 -14.23
CA ASN A 139 10.00 -22.26 -14.18
C ASN A 139 9.44 -21.87 -12.80
N ILE A 140 8.60 -22.71 -12.18
CA ILE A 140 8.10 -22.45 -10.82
C ILE A 140 9.25 -22.36 -9.82
N SER A 141 10.24 -23.25 -9.91
CA SER A 141 11.43 -23.20 -9.05
C SER A 141 12.24 -21.93 -9.25
N LEU A 142 12.46 -21.51 -10.51
CA LEU A 142 13.18 -20.27 -10.83
C LEU A 142 12.42 -19.03 -10.34
N SER A 143 11.11 -18.96 -10.56
CA SER A 143 10.28 -17.85 -10.08
C SER A 143 10.24 -17.77 -8.57
N LYS A 144 10.28 -18.92 -7.87
CA LYS A 144 10.38 -18.95 -6.41
C LYS A 144 11.69 -18.30 -5.94
N GLU A 145 12.82 -18.68 -6.52
CA GLU A 145 14.13 -18.10 -6.19
C GLU A 145 14.17 -16.59 -6.47
N GLN A 146 13.65 -16.16 -7.63
CA GLN A 146 13.55 -14.75 -8.00
C GLN A 146 12.71 -13.96 -6.99
N LEU A 147 11.55 -14.48 -6.60
CA LEU A 147 10.68 -13.83 -5.62
C LEU A 147 11.33 -13.80 -4.23
N GLN A 148 12.01 -14.86 -3.82
CA GLN A 148 12.76 -14.87 -2.56
C GLN A 148 13.85 -13.80 -2.54
N ASN A 149 14.61 -13.64 -3.62
CA ASN A 149 15.62 -12.60 -3.73
C ASN A 149 15.00 -11.20 -3.71
N ALA A 150 13.87 -11.00 -4.39
CA ALA A 150 13.14 -9.74 -4.39
C ALA A 150 12.61 -9.38 -3.00
N ILE A 151 12.09 -10.36 -2.24
CA ILE A 151 11.63 -10.14 -0.86
C ILE A 151 12.82 -9.85 0.06
N HIS A 152 13.96 -10.50 -0.13
CA HIS A 152 15.15 -10.25 0.67
C HIS A 152 15.74 -8.85 0.47
N ASP A 153 15.64 -8.30 -0.75
CA ASP A 153 16.08 -6.94 -1.10
C ASP A 153 15.01 -5.87 -0.81
N PHE A 154 13.82 -6.27 -0.35
CA PHE A 154 12.72 -5.36 -0.04
C PHE A 154 12.80 -4.92 1.44
N ASP A 155 12.78 -3.61 1.66
CA ASP A 155 12.76 -2.99 2.98
C ASP A 155 11.51 -2.11 3.14
N LEU A 156 10.74 -2.37 4.21
CA LEU A 156 9.49 -1.68 4.51
C LEU A 156 9.50 -1.21 5.96
N TYR A 157 9.20 0.07 6.15
CA TYR A 157 8.92 0.65 7.45
C TYR A 157 7.57 1.39 7.42
N ILE A 158 6.71 1.11 8.38
CA ILE A 158 5.42 1.79 8.52
C ILE A 158 5.47 2.68 9.76
N LEU A 159 5.47 3.99 9.50
CA LEU A 159 5.44 5.01 10.53
C LEU A 159 4.00 5.45 10.83
N GLU A 160 3.49 5.10 12.00
CA GLU A 160 2.25 5.68 12.53
C GLU A 160 2.56 7.01 13.21
N PHE A 161 2.37 8.12 12.48
CA PHE A 161 2.60 9.45 13.01
C PHE A 161 1.37 9.95 13.79
N THR A 162 1.49 10.07 15.12
CA THR A 162 0.37 10.35 16.03
C THR A 162 0.39 11.75 16.66
N ASP A 163 1.46 12.53 16.49
CA ASP A 163 1.60 13.86 17.13
C ASP A 163 0.57 14.87 16.62
N TYR A 164 0.25 14.82 15.33
CA TYR A 164 -0.80 15.62 14.70
C TYR A 164 -1.23 15.03 13.36
N GLY A 165 -2.37 15.51 12.84
CA GLY A 165 -2.84 15.19 11.50
C GLY A 165 -3.15 16.44 10.67
N LYS A 166 -4.06 16.29 9.70
CA LYS A 166 -4.46 17.37 8.76
C LYS A 166 -4.92 18.67 9.42
N GLU A 167 -5.37 18.63 10.68
CA GLU A 167 -5.87 19.80 11.40
C GLU A 167 -4.77 20.82 11.73
N PHE A 168 -3.53 20.37 11.97
CA PHE A 168 -2.39 21.24 12.25
C PHE A 168 -2.03 22.16 11.06
N PRO A 169 -1.70 21.65 9.85
CA PRO A 169 -1.39 22.51 8.71
C PRO A 169 -2.59 23.39 8.32
N LYS A 170 -3.82 22.88 8.44
CA LYS A 170 -5.04 23.68 8.19
C LYS A 170 -5.18 24.88 9.11
N LYS A 171 -4.90 24.73 10.41
CA LYS A 171 -4.91 25.84 11.38
C LYS A 171 -3.95 26.98 11.00
N HIS A 172 -2.91 26.66 10.23
CA HIS A 172 -1.92 27.61 9.73
C HIS A 172 -2.14 28.01 8.26
N ASN A 173 -3.34 27.76 7.71
CA ASN A 173 -3.72 28.06 6.32
C ASN A 173 -2.80 27.39 5.28
N MET A 174 -2.42 26.14 5.53
CA MET A 174 -1.57 25.33 4.64
C MET A 174 -2.31 24.10 4.14
N SER A 175 -2.06 23.72 2.89
CA SER A 175 -2.47 22.40 2.37
C SER A 175 -1.76 21.30 3.17
N PRO A 176 -2.49 20.32 3.75
CA PRO A 176 -1.87 19.19 4.44
C PRO A 176 -0.92 18.39 3.54
N ASP A 177 -1.28 18.25 2.27
CA ASP A 177 -0.53 17.47 1.29
C ASP A 177 0.80 18.15 0.94
N ALA A 178 0.76 19.43 0.56
CA ALA A 178 1.96 20.23 0.33
C ALA A 178 2.87 20.29 1.57
N PHE A 179 2.28 20.31 2.77
CA PHE A 179 3.02 20.32 4.03
C PHE A 179 3.83 19.03 4.20
N ILE A 180 3.21 17.87 3.97
CA ILE A 180 3.90 16.58 4.01
C ILE A 180 4.97 16.50 2.92
N GLN A 181 4.70 16.97 1.70
CA GLN A 181 5.70 17.01 0.64
C GLN A 181 6.94 17.82 1.05
N MET A 182 6.75 19.00 1.66
CA MET A 182 7.87 19.79 2.18
C MET A 182 8.60 19.08 3.32
N CYS A 183 7.90 18.42 4.25
CA CYS A 183 8.53 17.58 5.26
C CYS A 183 9.39 16.47 4.65
N LEU A 184 8.92 15.80 3.59
CA LEU A 184 9.69 14.77 2.88
C LEU A 184 10.94 15.35 2.19
N GLN A 185 10.80 16.49 1.49
CA GLN A 185 11.94 17.20 0.88
C GLN A 185 12.99 17.59 1.92
N PHE A 186 12.55 18.11 3.07
CA PHE A 186 13.45 18.50 4.15
C PHE A 186 14.14 17.30 4.80
N THR A 187 13.40 16.22 5.07
CA THR A 187 13.97 14.98 5.62
C THR A 187 15.03 14.42 4.69
N TYR A 188 14.75 14.33 3.40
CA TYR A 188 15.72 13.85 2.41
C TYR A 188 16.95 14.76 2.34
N PHE A 189 16.74 16.08 2.32
CA PHE A 189 17.85 17.04 2.32
C PHE A 189 18.71 16.93 3.59
N LYS A 190 18.10 16.76 4.77
CA LYS A 190 18.81 16.61 6.04
C LYS A 190 19.69 15.37 6.08
N MET A 191 19.25 14.28 5.44
CA MET A 191 20.01 13.03 5.38
C MET A 191 21.13 13.07 4.34
N TYR A 192 20.90 13.69 3.18
CA TYR A 192 21.77 13.53 2.00
C TYR A 192 22.37 14.83 1.47
N ASN A 193 22.05 15.98 2.08
CA ASN A 193 22.49 17.33 1.70
C ASN A 193 22.21 17.71 0.24
N LYS A 194 21.17 17.13 -0.36
CA LYS A 194 20.70 17.41 -1.72
C LYS A 194 19.22 17.08 -1.84
N LEU A 195 18.54 17.73 -2.79
CA LEU A 195 17.25 17.25 -3.27
C LEU A 195 17.46 16.33 -4.48
N VAL A 196 16.48 15.48 -4.76
CA VAL A 196 16.47 14.56 -5.89
C VAL A 196 15.16 14.68 -6.65
N SER A 197 15.09 14.11 -7.84
CA SER A 197 13.82 14.06 -8.58
C SER A 197 12.76 13.35 -7.74
N THR A 198 11.69 14.07 -7.40
CA THR A 198 10.57 13.53 -6.63
C THR A 198 9.36 13.41 -7.54
N TYR A 199 8.67 12.28 -7.44
CA TYR A 199 7.42 12.02 -8.13
C TYR A 199 6.27 12.06 -7.13
N GLU A 200 5.27 12.87 -7.42
CA GLU A 200 3.99 12.89 -6.73
C GLU A 200 2.87 12.76 -7.76
N SER A 201 1.92 11.87 -7.51
CA SER A 201 0.85 11.56 -8.46
C SER A 201 -0.25 12.63 -8.41
N ALA A 202 -0.46 13.34 -9.52
CA ALA A 202 -1.57 14.28 -9.70
C ALA A 202 -2.70 13.66 -10.52
N SER A 203 -3.88 13.50 -9.94
CA SER A 203 -5.04 12.99 -10.67
C SER A 203 -5.49 13.94 -11.79
N THR A 204 -5.51 13.46 -13.04
CA THR A 204 -6.03 14.21 -14.20
C THR A 204 -7.47 13.82 -14.56
N ARG A 205 -8.19 13.14 -13.66
CA ARG A 205 -9.58 12.65 -13.84
C ARG A 205 -10.63 13.71 -14.22
N ARG A 206 -10.29 15.00 -14.14
CA ARG A 206 -11.11 16.09 -14.70
C ARG A 206 -11.22 16.05 -16.22
N PHE A 207 -10.31 15.34 -16.89
CA PHE A 207 -10.28 15.13 -18.34
C PHE A 207 -10.77 13.71 -18.69
N HIS A 208 -11.29 13.55 -19.90
CA HIS A 208 -11.74 12.25 -20.40
C HIS A 208 -10.54 11.27 -20.47
N PHE A 209 -10.71 10.08 -19.90
CA PHE A 209 -9.65 9.07 -19.71
C PHE A 209 -8.42 9.56 -18.92
N GLY A 210 -8.55 10.64 -18.15
CA GLY A 210 -7.47 11.15 -17.30
C GLY A 210 -7.02 10.10 -16.28
N ARG A 211 -5.70 9.87 -16.25
CA ARG A 211 -5.01 9.04 -15.27
C ARG A 211 -4.32 9.95 -14.25
N VAL A 212 -3.00 10.09 -14.39
CA VAL A 212 -2.17 10.89 -13.52
C VAL A 212 -1.12 11.65 -14.32
N ASP A 213 -0.71 12.79 -13.80
CA ASP A 213 0.52 13.50 -14.19
C ASP A 213 1.44 13.60 -12.95
N ASN A 214 2.61 14.20 -13.11
CA ASN A 214 3.64 14.27 -12.09
C ASN A 214 3.79 15.68 -11.49
N ILE A 215 3.53 15.82 -10.19
CA ILE A 215 3.94 16.99 -9.41
C ILE A 215 5.38 16.79 -8.93
N ARG A 216 6.25 17.75 -9.26
CA ARG A 216 7.68 17.71 -8.91
C ARG A 216 7.95 18.54 -7.67
N ALA A 217 7.92 17.90 -6.50
CA ALA A 217 8.08 18.59 -5.21
C ALA A 217 9.50 19.14 -4.94
N ASN A 218 10.50 18.77 -5.75
CA ASN A 218 11.90 19.17 -5.59
C ASN A 218 12.20 20.56 -6.18
N THR A 219 11.43 21.58 -5.77
CA THR A 219 11.50 22.94 -6.31
C THR A 219 12.73 23.73 -5.81
N PRO A 220 13.14 24.80 -6.54
CA PRO A 220 14.17 25.73 -6.05
C PRO A 220 13.83 26.35 -4.69
N GLU A 221 12.55 26.62 -4.43
CA GLU A 221 12.04 27.17 -3.17
C GLU A 221 12.19 26.15 -2.03
N ALA A 222 11.84 24.89 -2.27
CA ALA A 222 12.06 23.80 -1.32
C ALA A 222 13.55 23.64 -0.99
N LEU A 223 14.44 23.69 -2.00
CA LEU A 223 15.89 23.61 -1.79
C LEU A 223 16.41 24.78 -0.94
N LYS A 224 15.94 26.00 -1.24
CA LYS A 224 16.36 27.21 -0.50
C LYS A 224 15.93 27.14 0.96
N TRP A 225 14.69 26.71 1.21
CA TRP A 225 14.19 26.51 2.57
C TRP A 225 14.94 25.39 3.31
N ALA A 226 15.14 24.22 2.68
CA ALA A 226 15.82 23.09 3.30
C ALA A 226 17.26 23.44 3.71
N ARG A 227 18.01 24.14 2.85
CA ARG A 227 19.35 24.68 3.17
C ARG A 227 19.31 25.61 4.37
N ALA A 228 18.34 26.53 4.42
CA ALA A 228 18.19 27.45 5.53
C ALA A 228 17.85 26.74 6.84
N MET A 229 17.08 25.64 6.79
CA MET A 229 16.72 24.88 7.98
C MET A 229 17.92 24.17 8.62
N VAL A 230 18.81 23.58 7.81
CA VAL A 230 20.02 22.90 8.31
C VAL A 230 21.21 23.83 8.57
N ASP A 231 21.08 25.13 8.30
CA ASP A 231 22.13 26.11 8.60
C ASP A 231 22.33 26.24 10.11
N GLU A 232 23.50 25.78 10.59
CA GLU A 232 23.95 25.83 11.99
C GLU A 232 24.74 27.09 12.32
N SER A 233 25.06 27.93 11.32
CA SER A 233 25.90 29.11 11.53
C SER A 233 25.22 30.21 12.35
N GLY A 234 23.92 30.08 12.61
CA GLY A 234 23.11 31.08 13.33
C GLY A 234 22.81 32.34 12.53
N ASN A 235 23.20 32.40 11.25
CA ASN A 235 23.05 33.60 10.41
C ASN A 235 21.61 33.78 9.92
N ILE A 236 20.84 32.69 9.86
CA ILE A 236 19.46 32.71 9.36
C ILE A 236 18.49 32.68 10.54
N SER A 237 17.76 33.78 10.72
CA SER A 237 16.76 33.91 11.78
C SER A 237 15.59 32.93 11.61
N ALA A 238 14.94 32.56 12.72
CA ALA A 238 13.73 31.71 12.68
C ALA A 238 12.60 32.33 11.83
N ALA A 239 12.48 33.66 11.83
CA ALA A 239 11.53 34.37 10.99
C ALA A 239 11.84 34.20 9.49
N GLU A 240 13.12 34.22 9.11
CA GLU A 240 13.54 34.00 7.73
C GLU A 240 13.33 32.53 7.30
N LYS A 241 13.64 31.56 8.18
CA LYS A 241 13.34 30.14 7.92
C LYS A 241 11.85 29.91 7.68
N LEU A 242 10.98 30.53 8.48
CA LEU A 242 9.52 30.47 8.29
C LEU A 242 9.06 31.18 7.01
N ARG A 243 9.66 32.31 6.65
CA ARG A 243 9.36 33.02 5.40
C ARG A 243 9.69 32.14 4.18
N LEU A 244 10.85 31.50 4.18
CA LEU A 244 11.27 30.57 3.13
C LEU A 244 10.37 29.33 3.07
N PHE A 245 9.97 28.81 4.22
CA PHE A 245 9.01 27.70 4.29
C PHE A 245 7.69 28.05 3.58
N ARG A 246 7.14 29.24 3.88
CA ARG A 246 5.90 29.69 3.23
C ARG A 246 6.06 29.87 1.72
N GLN A 247 7.23 30.29 1.24
CA GLN A 247 7.50 30.36 -0.20
C GLN A 247 7.53 28.97 -0.84
N ALA A 248 8.17 28.00 -0.20
CA ALA A 248 8.20 26.62 -0.68
C ALA A 248 6.79 25.99 -0.70
N MET A 249 6.00 26.24 0.35
CA MET A 249 4.61 25.82 0.42
C MET A 249 3.72 26.42 -0.67
N GLN A 250 3.90 27.71 -0.97
CA GLN A 250 3.17 28.37 -2.06
C GLN A 250 3.55 27.76 -3.41
N ALA A 251 4.85 27.62 -3.69
CA ALA A 251 5.33 27.03 -4.94
C ALA A 251 4.79 25.60 -5.15
N GLN A 252 4.79 24.78 -4.10
CA GLN A 252 4.20 23.44 -4.15
C GLN A 252 2.70 23.51 -4.45
N THR A 253 1.97 24.38 -3.76
CA THR A 253 0.52 24.53 -3.97
C THR A 253 0.19 25.00 -5.39
N ASP A 254 0.98 25.93 -5.94
CA ASP A 254 0.81 26.42 -7.31
C ASP A 254 1.03 25.30 -8.33
N LEU A 255 2.03 24.43 -8.13
CA LEU A 255 2.27 23.26 -8.98
C LEU A 255 1.13 22.24 -8.90
N MET A 256 0.50 22.06 -7.73
CA MET A 256 -0.63 21.14 -7.58
C MET A 256 -1.90 21.61 -8.31
N ILE A 257 -2.03 22.92 -8.58
CA ILE A 257 -3.20 23.53 -9.21
C ILE A 257 -3.09 23.53 -10.75
N GLN A 258 -1.87 23.62 -11.27
CA GLN A 258 -1.57 23.61 -12.71
C GLN A 258 -2.03 22.32 -13.39
#